data_AF-A0A5Q0LZ96-F1
#
_entry.id   AF-A0A5Q0LZ96-F1
#
_cell.length_a   1.000
_cell.length_b   1.000
_cell.length_c   1.000
_cell.angle_alpha   90.00
_cell.angle_beta   90.00
_cell.angle_gamma   90.00
#
_symmetry.space_group_name_H-M   'P 1'
#
loop_
_entity.id
_entity.type
_entity.pdbx_description
1 polymer ?
#
loop_
_entity_poly.entity_id
_entity_poly.type
_entity_poly.pdbx_seq_one_letter_code
_entity_poly.pdbx_strand_id
1 'polypeptide(L)'
;MTLEENRLLALSHLHTLGLLTDAEHAQALAHPDLPNTALRTPSEALGWAAAKDIVAADALPGLRARAAPGAEDEAHRTVANAVAMVSGQAPAWVLFEIGLMAHRLEDGVTDSALDQLQALQLIDPVQHFQARSLLPEQEPEWAAPASPAATLAWAVRTGVLTPAQLQALATPMSAISPEGRQVVADALARTERGSGGHTKSVHTRTERSSSDGHTKTVHTRTVTWHSTGASSASGSPRAGKVIAVVAVVAVALYFLFAR
;
A
#
# COMPACT_ATOMS: atom_id res chain seq x y z
N MET A 1 -17.65 11.89 1.36
CA MET A 1 -16.72 12.06 0.24
C MET A 1 -16.65 10.74 -0.51
N THR A 2 -16.96 10.76 -1.81
CA THR A 2 -16.89 9.57 -2.65
C THR A 2 -15.42 9.30 -3.04
N LEU A 3 -15.09 8.06 -3.44
CA LEU A 3 -13.73 7.72 -3.87
C LEU A 3 -13.24 8.58 -5.05
N GLU A 4 -14.17 9.00 -5.91
CA GLU A 4 -13.90 9.89 -7.04
C GLU A 4 -13.52 11.30 -6.56
N GLU A 5 -14.28 11.87 -5.62
CA GLU A 5 -13.97 13.16 -5.00
C GLU A 5 -12.60 13.13 -4.31
N ASN A 6 -12.31 12.07 -3.53
CA ASN A 6 -11.01 11.91 -2.85
C ASN A 6 -9.84 11.91 -3.83
N ARG A 7 -9.98 11.22 -4.95
CA ARG A 7 -8.93 11.11 -5.96
C ARG A 7 -8.62 12.45 -6.62
N LEU A 8 -9.65 13.17 -7.02
CA LEU A 8 -9.50 14.48 -7.63
C LEU A 8 -8.91 15.47 -6.62
N LEU A 9 -9.41 15.44 -5.38
CA LEU A 9 -8.89 16.24 -4.28
C LEU A 9 -7.40 15.96 -4.05
N ALA A 10 -6.97 14.70 -4.01
CA ALA A 10 -5.58 14.33 -3.81
C ALA A 10 -4.65 14.87 -4.92
N LEU A 11 -5.08 14.78 -6.19
CA LEU A 11 -4.31 15.34 -7.31
C LEU A 11 -4.23 16.88 -7.27
N SER A 12 -5.35 17.54 -6.96
CA SER A 12 -5.38 19.00 -6.81
C SER A 12 -4.57 19.46 -5.58
N HIS A 13 -4.50 18.65 -4.53
CA HIS A 13 -3.68 18.93 -3.37
C HIS A 13 -2.19 18.87 -3.71
N LEU A 14 -1.74 17.88 -4.49
CA LEU A 14 -0.36 17.82 -4.96
C LEU A 14 0.05 19.04 -5.78
N HIS A 15 -0.87 19.57 -6.59
CA HIS A 15 -0.67 20.83 -7.31
C HIS A 15 -0.54 22.02 -6.34
N THR A 16 -1.42 22.09 -5.33
CA THR A 16 -1.37 23.11 -4.27
C THR A 16 -0.06 23.05 -3.46
N LEU A 17 0.46 21.85 -3.18
CA LEU A 17 1.75 21.64 -2.53
C LEU A 17 2.95 22.01 -3.42
N GLY A 18 2.75 22.33 -4.70
CA GLY A 18 3.82 22.60 -5.67
C GLY A 18 4.55 21.36 -6.17
N LEU A 19 4.05 20.15 -5.84
CA LEU A 19 4.68 18.89 -6.22
C LEU A 19 4.39 18.50 -7.67
N LEU A 20 3.25 18.93 -8.21
CA LEU A 20 2.92 18.85 -9.63
C LEU A 20 2.94 20.24 -10.25
N THR A 21 3.56 20.36 -11.42
CA THR A 21 3.40 21.54 -12.29
C THR A 21 1.99 21.60 -12.88
N ASP A 22 1.60 22.75 -13.44
CA ASP A 22 0.31 22.89 -14.14
C ASP A 22 0.13 21.86 -15.25
N ALA A 23 1.20 21.57 -16.00
CA ALA A 23 1.18 20.60 -17.09
C ALA A 23 1.02 19.16 -16.58
N GLU A 24 1.79 18.77 -15.54
CA GLU A 24 1.69 17.44 -14.92
C GLU A 24 0.31 17.23 -14.28
N HIS A 25 -0.23 18.25 -13.61
CA HIS A 25 -1.57 18.21 -13.02
C HIS A 25 -2.65 18.05 -14.10
N ALA A 26 -2.61 18.84 -15.18
CA ALA A 26 -3.54 18.71 -16.30
C ALA A 26 -3.45 17.33 -16.97
N GLN A 27 -2.23 16.82 -17.16
CA GLN A 27 -1.98 15.48 -17.71
C GLN A 27 -2.55 14.38 -16.80
N ALA A 28 -2.37 14.50 -15.47
CA ALA A 28 -2.90 13.57 -14.49
C ALA A 28 -4.44 13.52 -14.53
N LEU A 29 -5.10 14.69 -14.56
CA LEU A 29 -6.56 14.77 -14.63
C LEU A 29 -7.13 14.20 -15.93
N ALA A 30 -6.40 14.33 -17.05
CA ALA A 30 -6.80 13.81 -18.35
C ALA A 30 -6.46 12.32 -18.57
N HIS A 31 -5.76 11.68 -17.62
CA HIS A 31 -5.24 10.34 -17.82
C HIS A 31 -6.37 9.28 -17.89
N PRO A 32 -6.39 8.39 -18.91
CA PRO A 32 -7.50 7.45 -19.13
C PRO A 32 -7.68 6.42 -18.02
N ASP A 33 -6.61 6.07 -17.29
CA ASP A 33 -6.68 5.13 -16.16
C ASP A 33 -7.13 5.78 -14.83
N LEU A 34 -7.24 7.11 -14.78
CA LEU A 34 -7.59 7.81 -13.54
C LEU A 34 -8.94 7.32 -12.98
N PRO A 35 -10.03 7.18 -13.77
CA PRO A 35 -11.34 6.70 -13.30
C PRO A 35 -11.31 5.34 -12.60
N ASN A 36 -10.39 4.46 -12.99
CA ASN A 36 -10.25 3.10 -12.46
C ASN A 36 -9.25 2.99 -11.31
N THR A 37 -8.60 4.10 -10.94
CA THR A 37 -7.60 4.14 -9.87
C THR A 37 -8.24 4.66 -8.59
N ALA A 38 -8.10 3.91 -7.50
CA ALA A 38 -8.61 4.26 -6.18
C ALA A 38 -7.51 5.00 -5.37
N LEU A 39 -7.33 6.30 -5.65
CA LEU A 39 -6.40 7.16 -4.91
C LEU A 39 -7.15 7.86 -3.76
N ARG A 40 -6.59 7.80 -2.56
CA ARG A 40 -7.16 8.39 -1.35
C ARG A 40 -6.29 9.46 -0.72
N THR A 41 -4.98 9.41 -0.94
CA THR A 41 -4.03 10.37 -0.35
C THR A 41 -3.16 11.02 -1.43
N PRO A 42 -2.62 12.22 -1.15
CA PRO A 42 -1.60 12.87 -1.97
C PRO A 42 -0.41 11.94 -2.28
N SER A 43 0.08 11.17 -1.31
CA SER A 43 1.20 10.23 -1.54
C SER A 43 0.86 9.13 -2.54
N GLU A 44 -0.34 8.57 -2.45
CA GLU A 44 -0.82 7.59 -3.42
C GLU A 44 -0.96 8.22 -4.81
N ALA A 45 -1.49 9.44 -4.87
CA ALA A 45 -1.64 10.16 -6.13
C ALA A 45 -0.28 10.48 -6.78
N LEU A 46 0.74 10.81 -5.98
CA LEU A 46 2.08 11.09 -6.47
C LEU A 46 2.79 9.82 -6.92
N GLY A 47 2.67 8.73 -6.16
CA GLY A 47 3.16 7.42 -6.56
C GLY A 47 2.50 6.92 -7.85
N TRP A 48 1.20 7.15 -8.00
CA TRP A 48 0.48 6.85 -9.24
C TRP A 48 0.94 7.70 -10.41
N ALA A 49 1.15 9.00 -10.22
CA ALA A 49 1.66 9.90 -11.26
C ALA A 49 3.04 9.43 -11.76
N ALA A 50 3.89 8.95 -10.85
CA ALA A 50 5.16 8.34 -11.21
C ALA A 50 5.02 6.98 -11.91
N ALA A 51 4.09 6.15 -11.47
CA ALA A 51 3.77 4.87 -12.10
C ALA A 51 3.19 5.02 -13.53
N LYS A 52 2.65 6.19 -13.86
CA LYS A 52 2.11 6.54 -15.18
C LYS A 52 3.03 7.42 -16.01
N ASP A 53 4.29 7.59 -15.57
CA ASP A 53 5.30 8.42 -16.23
C ASP A 53 4.83 9.88 -16.47
N ILE A 54 3.88 10.36 -15.66
CA ILE A 54 3.48 11.79 -15.63
C ILE A 54 4.58 12.59 -14.94
N VAL A 55 5.12 12.03 -13.85
CA VAL A 55 6.33 12.51 -13.19
C VAL A 55 7.40 11.45 -13.32
N ALA A 56 8.63 11.86 -13.65
CA ALA A 56 9.73 10.91 -13.76
C ALA A 56 10.03 10.29 -12.38
N ALA A 57 9.97 8.97 -12.28
CA ALA A 57 10.11 8.26 -11.00
C ALA A 57 11.49 8.46 -10.33
N ASP A 58 12.54 8.68 -11.13
CA ASP A 58 13.89 9.01 -10.66
C ASP A 58 14.00 10.46 -10.12
N ALA A 59 13.17 11.37 -10.61
CA ALA A 59 13.08 12.75 -10.12
C ALA A 59 12.27 12.89 -8.83
N LEU A 60 11.51 11.86 -8.44
CA LEU A 60 10.58 11.91 -7.30
C LEU A 60 11.21 12.40 -5.99
N PRO A 61 12.39 11.91 -5.56
CA PRO A 61 13.03 12.39 -4.32
C PRO A 61 13.41 13.88 -4.36
N GLY A 62 13.60 14.44 -5.55
CA GLY A 62 13.93 15.84 -5.77
C GLY A 62 12.72 16.79 -5.71
N LEU A 63 11.49 16.27 -5.82
CA LEU A 63 10.28 17.09 -5.88
C LEU A 63 10.03 17.91 -4.63
N ARG A 64 10.54 17.47 -3.47
CA ARG A 64 10.46 18.24 -2.21
C ARG A 64 11.03 19.66 -2.33
N ALA A 65 11.95 19.90 -3.26
CA ALA A 65 12.50 21.23 -3.52
C ALA A 65 11.52 22.17 -4.25
N ARG A 66 10.40 21.64 -4.77
CA ARG A 66 9.32 22.40 -5.43
C ARG A 66 8.21 22.81 -4.46
N ALA A 67 8.31 22.41 -3.19
CA ALA A 67 7.27 22.65 -2.20
C ALA A 67 6.86 24.12 -2.16
N ALA A 68 5.55 24.37 -2.15
CA ALA A 68 5.02 25.71 -1.96
C ALA A 68 5.44 26.26 -0.59
N PRO A 69 5.63 27.59 -0.45
CA PRO A 69 6.01 28.19 0.83
C PRO A 69 5.02 27.84 1.95
N GLY A 70 5.53 27.31 3.06
CA GLY A 70 4.72 26.90 4.23
C GLY A 70 4.13 25.50 4.13
N ALA A 71 4.37 24.77 3.04
CA ALA A 71 3.92 23.39 2.82
C ALA A 71 5.08 22.37 2.86
N GLU A 72 6.27 22.79 3.30
CA GLU A 72 7.50 22.01 3.16
C GLU A 72 7.40 20.67 3.90
N ASP A 73 6.99 20.66 5.17
CA ASP A 73 6.93 19.43 5.97
C ASP A 73 5.96 18.39 5.38
N GLU A 74 4.80 18.85 4.92
CA GLU A 74 3.81 17.98 4.28
C GLU A 74 4.30 17.48 2.92
N ALA A 75 4.89 18.35 2.11
CA ALA A 75 5.47 17.98 0.82
C ALA A 75 6.61 16.95 0.99
N HIS A 76 7.46 17.12 2.01
CA HIS A 76 8.52 16.17 2.33
C HIS A 76 7.96 14.79 2.71
N ARG A 77 6.94 14.76 3.57
CA ARG A 77 6.27 13.51 3.98
C ARG A 77 5.59 12.84 2.78
N THR A 78 4.89 13.62 1.96
CA THR A 78 4.19 13.15 0.76
C THR A 78 5.16 12.51 -0.23
N VAL A 79 6.28 13.19 -0.49
CA VAL A 79 7.34 12.67 -1.36
C VAL A 79 7.96 11.42 -0.76
N ALA A 80 8.29 11.39 0.53
CA ALA A 80 8.91 10.22 1.18
C ALA A 80 8.02 8.97 1.08
N ASN A 81 6.72 9.11 1.36
CA ASN A 81 5.75 8.02 1.25
C ASN A 81 5.58 7.56 -0.20
N ALA A 82 5.47 8.50 -1.15
CA ALA A 82 5.40 8.17 -2.57
C ALA A 82 6.67 7.43 -3.07
N VAL A 83 7.87 7.88 -2.66
CA VAL A 83 9.14 7.18 -2.95
C VAL A 83 9.09 5.76 -2.38
N ALA A 84 8.63 5.56 -1.15
CA ALA A 84 8.54 4.24 -0.55
C ALA A 84 7.62 3.29 -1.34
N MET A 85 6.58 3.81 -2.00
CA MET A 85 5.69 3.01 -2.85
C MET A 85 6.30 2.64 -4.20
N VAL A 86 7.09 3.51 -4.82
CA VAL A 86 7.54 3.33 -6.22
C VAL A 86 9.02 3.01 -6.38
N SER A 87 9.79 3.01 -5.29
CA SER A 87 11.24 2.73 -5.33
C SER A 87 11.55 1.24 -5.21
N GLY A 88 12.46 0.77 -6.05
CA GLY A 88 12.84 -0.63 -6.10
C GLY A 88 13.43 -1.04 -7.44
N GLN A 89 13.59 -2.34 -7.64
CA GLN A 89 14.17 -2.92 -8.88
C GLN A 89 13.12 -3.41 -9.89
N ALA A 90 11.83 -3.21 -9.60
CA ALA A 90 10.74 -3.52 -10.52
C ALA A 90 10.21 -2.23 -11.17
N PRO A 91 9.42 -2.33 -12.25
CA PRO A 91 8.77 -1.15 -12.84
C PRO A 91 7.93 -0.39 -11.80
N ALA A 92 7.92 0.95 -11.88
CA ALA A 92 7.24 1.81 -10.91
C ALA A 92 5.75 1.47 -10.73
N TRP A 93 5.04 1.07 -11.79
CA TRP A 93 3.64 0.65 -11.70
C TRP A 93 3.43 -0.64 -10.89
N VAL A 94 4.38 -1.58 -10.92
CA VAL A 94 4.33 -2.81 -10.13
C VAL A 94 4.53 -2.46 -8.66
N LEU A 95 5.57 -1.66 -8.40
CA LEU A 95 5.91 -1.25 -7.04
C LEU A 95 4.77 -0.44 -6.43
N PHE A 96 4.18 0.48 -7.20
CA PHE A 96 3.03 1.26 -6.78
C PHE A 96 1.85 0.38 -6.36
N GLU A 97 1.47 -0.63 -7.14
CA GLU A 97 0.36 -1.52 -6.77
C GLU A 97 0.67 -2.30 -5.48
N ILE A 98 1.91 -2.76 -5.29
CA ILE A 98 2.35 -3.44 -4.05
C ILE A 98 2.32 -2.47 -2.86
N GLY A 99 2.88 -1.27 -3.04
CA GLY A 99 2.92 -0.21 -2.03
C GLY A 99 1.53 0.24 -1.62
N LEU A 100 0.62 0.37 -2.59
CA LEU A 100 -0.78 0.70 -2.33
C LEU A 100 -1.44 -0.39 -1.49
N MET A 101 -1.26 -1.67 -1.83
CA MET A 101 -1.79 -2.77 -1.00
C MET A 101 -1.25 -2.73 0.43
N ALA A 102 0.04 -2.41 0.62
CA ALA A 102 0.64 -2.30 1.93
C ALA A 102 0.06 -1.13 2.76
N HIS A 103 -0.03 0.06 2.17
CA HIS A 103 -0.64 1.24 2.81
C HIS A 103 -2.11 1.03 3.14
N ARG A 104 -2.86 0.35 2.26
CA ARG A 104 -4.28 0.05 2.46
C ARG A 104 -4.56 -0.85 3.66
N LEU A 105 -3.59 -1.66 4.07
CA LEU A 105 -3.68 -2.47 5.28
C LEU A 105 -3.45 -1.66 6.55
N GLU A 106 -2.84 -0.48 6.42
CA GLU A 106 -2.58 0.46 7.51
C GLU A 106 -3.71 1.49 7.65
N ASP A 107 -4.68 1.51 6.72
CA ASP A 107 -5.86 2.37 6.80
C ASP A 107 -6.66 2.13 8.09
N GLY A 108 -6.86 3.20 8.86
CA GLY A 108 -7.62 3.15 10.11
C GLY A 108 -6.84 2.54 11.28
N VAL A 109 -5.54 2.24 11.09
CA VAL A 109 -4.64 1.86 12.17
C VAL A 109 -4.22 3.12 12.93
N THR A 110 -4.82 3.31 14.10
CA THR A 110 -4.60 4.50 14.94
C THR A 110 -4.37 4.11 16.40
N ASP A 111 -3.79 5.02 17.17
CA ASP A 111 -3.63 4.89 18.63
C ASP A 111 -5.00 4.67 19.31
N SER A 112 -6.04 5.37 18.87
CA SER A 112 -7.41 5.21 19.39
C SER A 112 -8.04 3.85 19.07
N ALA A 113 -7.77 3.28 17.91
CA ALA A 113 -8.21 1.93 17.57
C ALA A 113 -7.42 0.88 18.39
N LEU A 114 -6.15 1.14 18.66
CA LEU A 114 -5.31 0.29 19.51
C LEU A 114 -5.80 0.28 20.97
N ASP A 115 -6.19 1.44 21.51
CA ASP A 115 -6.82 1.56 22.83
C ASP A 115 -8.15 0.78 22.89
N GLN A 116 -8.95 0.80 21.82
CA GLN A 116 -10.18 0.02 21.73
C GLN A 116 -9.91 -1.50 21.75
N LEU A 117 -8.83 -1.97 21.11
CA LEU A 117 -8.46 -3.38 21.17
C LEU A 117 -8.10 -3.83 22.59
N GLN A 118 -7.37 -3.00 23.34
CA GLN A 118 -7.06 -3.28 24.74
C GLN A 118 -8.32 -3.25 25.62
N ALA A 119 -9.22 -2.29 25.40
CA ALA A 119 -10.48 -2.19 26.14
C ALA A 119 -11.40 -3.41 25.90
N LEU A 120 -11.39 -3.95 24.69
CA LEU A 120 -12.09 -5.19 24.31
C LEU A 120 -11.35 -6.47 24.74
N GLN A 121 -10.19 -6.34 25.40
CA GLN A 121 -9.32 -7.45 25.82
C GLN A 121 -8.90 -8.37 24.66
N LEU A 122 -8.80 -7.81 23.45
CA LEU A 122 -8.32 -8.54 22.26
C LEU A 122 -6.80 -8.58 22.18
N ILE A 123 -6.14 -7.65 22.87
CA ILE A 123 -4.69 -7.61 23.07
C ILE A 123 -4.41 -7.36 24.55
N ASP A 124 -3.28 -7.86 25.03
CA ASP A 124 -2.80 -7.58 26.39
C ASP A 124 -2.01 -6.24 26.48
N PRO A 125 -1.72 -5.73 27.68
CA PRO A 125 -0.98 -4.47 27.84
C PRO A 125 0.44 -4.48 27.26
N VAL A 126 1.11 -5.64 27.21
CA VAL A 126 2.45 -5.77 26.63
C VAL A 126 2.36 -5.66 25.10
N GLN A 127 1.37 -6.33 24.51
CA GLN A 127 1.06 -6.24 23.08
C GLN A 127 0.64 -4.83 22.69
N HIS A 128 -0.19 -4.15 23.49
CA HIS A 128 -0.54 -2.74 23.27
C HIS A 128 0.69 -1.85 23.24
N PHE A 129 1.55 -1.95 24.26
CA PHE A 129 2.78 -1.16 24.33
C PHE A 129 3.70 -1.42 23.13
N GLN A 130 3.86 -2.69 22.73
CA GLN A 130 4.64 -3.07 21.55
C GLN A 130 4.04 -2.50 20.26
N ALA A 131 2.74 -2.70 20.02
CA ALA A 131 2.03 -2.17 18.86
C ALA A 131 2.13 -0.64 18.76
N ARG A 132 2.03 0.07 19.88
CA ARG A 132 2.12 1.53 19.89
C ARG A 132 3.43 2.05 19.30
N SER A 133 4.54 1.34 19.55
CA SER A 133 5.86 1.68 19.00
C SER A 133 6.01 1.43 17.50
N LEU A 134 5.07 0.71 16.89
CA LEU A 134 5.09 0.31 15.50
C LEU A 134 4.04 1.04 14.66
N LEU A 135 3.18 1.88 15.27
CA LEU A 135 2.08 2.53 14.58
C LEU A 135 2.55 3.25 13.31
N PRO A 136 1.84 3.08 12.18
CA PRO A 136 2.21 3.73 10.93
C PRO A 136 2.06 5.25 11.05
N GLU A 137 2.98 5.98 10.44
CA GLU A 137 2.84 7.43 10.28
C GLU A 137 1.76 7.70 9.22
N GLN A 138 0.65 8.33 9.63
CA GLN A 138 -0.45 8.67 8.75
C GLN A 138 -0.38 10.15 8.33
N GLU A 139 -0.95 10.47 7.17
CA GLU A 139 -1.25 11.84 6.79
C GLU A 139 -2.53 12.27 7.52
N PRO A 140 -2.45 13.11 8.57
CA PRO A 140 -3.56 13.27 9.53
C PRO A 140 -4.86 13.75 8.90
N GLU A 141 -4.76 14.62 7.90
CA GLU A 141 -5.88 15.21 7.17
C GLU A 141 -6.55 14.22 6.20
N TRP A 142 -5.85 13.14 5.86
CA TRP A 142 -6.25 12.12 4.89
C TRP A 142 -6.46 10.75 5.53
N ALA A 143 -6.29 10.66 6.85
CA ALA A 143 -6.34 9.41 7.59
C ALA A 143 -7.72 8.76 7.51
N ALA A 144 -7.75 7.46 7.23
CA ALA A 144 -8.98 6.69 7.30
C ALA A 144 -9.54 6.66 8.74
N PRO A 145 -10.86 6.54 8.92
CA PRO A 145 -11.45 6.40 10.24
C PRO A 145 -10.84 5.22 11.02
N ALA A 146 -10.64 5.42 12.32
CA ALA A 146 -10.11 4.41 13.23
C ALA A 146 -10.89 3.09 13.11
N SER A 147 -10.19 1.97 12.92
CA SER A 147 -10.78 0.65 12.70
C SER A 147 -10.10 -0.40 13.56
N PRO A 148 -10.72 -0.84 14.68
CA PRO A 148 -10.16 -1.90 15.51
C PRO A 148 -9.85 -3.18 14.73
N ALA A 149 -10.70 -3.57 13.77
CA ALA A 149 -10.47 -4.75 12.94
C ALA A 149 -9.23 -4.58 12.03
N ALA A 150 -9.02 -3.39 11.46
CA ALA A 150 -7.81 -3.11 10.69
C ALA A 150 -6.56 -3.16 11.58
N THR A 151 -6.61 -2.51 12.75
CA THR A 151 -5.52 -2.51 13.73
C THR A 151 -5.19 -3.92 14.23
N LEU A 152 -6.18 -4.77 14.44
CA LEU A 152 -5.95 -6.15 14.90
C LEU A 152 -5.31 -7.01 13.80
N ALA A 153 -5.77 -6.90 12.56
CA ALA A 153 -5.15 -7.57 11.41
C ALA A 153 -3.71 -7.07 11.18
N TRP A 154 -3.49 -5.76 11.34
CA TRP A 154 -2.17 -5.14 11.27
C TRP A 154 -1.23 -5.63 12.38
N ALA A 155 -1.73 -5.77 13.62
CA ALA A 155 -0.95 -6.31 14.74
C ALA A 155 -0.48 -7.75 14.48
N VAL A 156 -1.28 -8.55 13.75
CA VAL A 156 -0.85 -9.88 13.29
C VAL A 156 0.27 -9.79 12.26
N ARG A 157 0.16 -8.88 11.30
CA ARG A 157 1.15 -8.67 10.24
C ARG A 157 2.50 -8.20 10.80
N THR A 158 2.49 -7.34 11.82
CA THR A 158 3.71 -6.83 12.46
C THR A 158 4.28 -7.77 13.52
N GLY A 159 3.60 -8.89 13.79
CA GLY A 159 4.06 -9.92 14.73
C GLY A 159 3.80 -9.60 16.20
N VAL A 160 3.06 -8.52 16.51
CA VAL A 160 2.59 -8.21 17.87
C VAL A 160 1.62 -9.29 18.35
N LEU A 161 0.77 -9.76 17.44
CA LEU A 161 -0.12 -10.89 17.65
C LEU A 161 0.27 -12.01 16.68
N THR A 162 0.21 -13.27 17.12
CA THR A 162 0.41 -14.41 16.21
C THR A 162 -0.90 -14.77 15.51
N PRO A 163 -0.87 -15.37 14.30
CA PRO A 163 -2.08 -15.89 13.65
C PRO A 163 -2.84 -16.90 14.52
N ALA A 164 -2.12 -17.71 15.29
CA ALA A 164 -2.72 -18.68 16.22
C ALA A 164 -3.46 -17.99 17.37
N GLN A 165 -2.93 -16.89 17.91
CA GLN A 165 -3.64 -16.09 18.92
C GLN A 165 -4.91 -15.46 18.33
N LEU A 166 -4.86 -14.93 17.10
CA LEU A 166 -6.06 -14.41 16.43
C LEU A 166 -7.12 -15.50 16.23
N GLN A 167 -6.72 -16.71 15.81
CA GLN A 167 -7.62 -17.86 15.68
C GLN A 167 -8.20 -18.29 17.03
N ALA A 168 -7.40 -18.27 18.11
CA ALA A 168 -7.88 -18.59 19.46
C ALA A 168 -8.98 -17.62 19.89
N LEU A 169 -8.82 -16.31 19.62
CA LEU A 169 -9.86 -15.31 19.90
C LEU A 169 -11.17 -15.59 19.15
N ALA A 170 -11.11 -16.17 17.95
CA ALA A 170 -12.30 -16.51 17.17
C ALA A 170 -13.02 -17.78 17.66
N THR A 171 -12.44 -18.54 18.60
CA THR A 171 -13.09 -19.76 19.09
C THR A 171 -14.35 -19.46 19.90
N PRO A 172 -15.40 -20.31 19.81
CA PRO A 172 -16.67 -20.08 20.52
C PRO A 172 -16.54 -20.05 22.05
N MET A 173 -15.48 -20.64 22.60
CA MET A 173 -15.22 -20.72 24.04
C MET A 173 -14.48 -19.49 24.59
N SER A 174 -14.09 -18.55 23.73
CA SER A 174 -13.42 -17.32 24.13
C SER A 174 -14.37 -16.40 24.90
N ALA A 175 -13.93 -15.92 26.07
CA ALA A 175 -14.69 -15.01 26.93
C ALA A 175 -14.72 -13.55 26.40
N ILE A 176 -14.87 -13.36 25.09
CA ILE A 176 -14.84 -12.07 24.41
C ILE A 176 -16.26 -11.52 24.29
N SER A 177 -16.41 -10.19 24.34
CA SER A 177 -17.69 -9.52 24.12
C SER A 177 -18.24 -9.77 22.70
N PRO A 178 -19.55 -9.57 22.45
CA PRO A 178 -20.11 -9.60 21.11
C PRO A 178 -19.41 -8.64 20.14
N GLU A 179 -19.07 -7.43 20.58
CA GLU A 179 -18.36 -6.45 19.78
C GLU A 179 -16.95 -6.96 19.42
N GLY A 180 -16.22 -7.52 20.40
CA GLY A 180 -14.90 -8.08 20.18
C GLY A 180 -14.91 -9.25 19.18
N ARG A 181 -15.95 -10.10 19.20
CA ARG A 181 -16.11 -11.17 18.21
C ARG A 181 -16.27 -10.64 16.78
N GLN A 182 -17.03 -9.56 16.59
CA GLN A 182 -17.18 -8.92 15.28
C GLN A 182 -15.84 -8.39 14.78
N VAL A 183 -15.09 -7.70 15.65
CA VAL A 183 -13.75 -7.18 15.34
C VAL A 183 -12.80 -8.30 14.93
N VAL A 184 -12.81 -9.43 15.65
CA VAL A 184 -11.97 -10.60 15.35
C VAL A 184 -12.34 -11.25 14.02
N ALA A 185 -13.64 -11.43 13.74
CA ALA A 185 -14.10 -11.99 12.48
C ALA A 185 -13.68 -11.13 11.27
N ASP A 186 -13.86 -9.80 11.39
CA ASP A 186 -13.46 -8.87 10.35
C ASP A 186 -11.93 -8.80 10.18
N ALA A 187 -11.17 -8.90 11.28
CA ALA A 187 -9.72 -8.97 11.25
C ALA A 187 -9.21 -10.24 10.55
N LEU A 188 -9.80 -11.41 10.84
CA LEU A 188 -9.49 -12.66 10.16
C LEU A 188 -9.71 -12.57 8.65
N ALA A 189 -10.87 -12.06 8.22
CA ALA A 189 -11.15 -11.88 6.80
C ALA A 189 -10.13 -10.96 6.10
N ARG A 190 -9.60 -9.95 6.80
CA ARG A 190 -8.54 -9.07 6.29
C ARG A 190 -7.18 -9.78 6.20
N THR A 191 -6.81 -10.55 7.22
CA THR A 191 -5.56 -11.33 7.21
C THR A 191 -5.57 -12.40 6.12
N GLU A 192 -6.69 -13.07 5.90
CA GLU A 192 -6.86 -14.05 4.82
C GLU A 192 -6.82 -13.40 3.43
N ARG A 193 -7.45 -12.23 3.26
CA ARG A 193 -7.43 -11.49 2.00
C ARG A 193 -6.03 -10.98 1.63
N GLY A 194 -5.20 -10.65 2.62
CA GLY A 194 -3.78 -10.33 2.40
C GLY A 194 -2.94 -11.54 1.98
N SER A 195 -3.38 -12.77 2.32
CA SER A 195 -2.74 -14.02 1.92
C SER A 195 -3.27 -14.57 0.59
N GLY A 196 -4.47 -14.18 0.16
CA GLY A 196 -5.09 -14.59 -1.09
C GLY A 196 -4.54 -13.82 -2.28
N GLY A 197 -3.60 -14.43 -3.03
CA GLY A 197 -2.96 -13.83 -4.20
C GLY A 197 -3.97 -13.15 -5.13
N HIS A 198 -3.85 -11.83 -5.26
CA HIS A 198 -4.63 -11.06 -6.22
C HIS A 198 -4.06 -11.29 -7.62
N THR A 199 -4.66 -12.23 -8.37
CA THR A 199 -4.43 -12.36 -9.81
C THR A 199 -5.16 -11.25 -10.54
N LYS A 200 -4.59 -10.04 -10.60
CA LYS A 200 -5.10 -8.96 -11.45
C LYS A 200 -4.59 -9.20 -12.88
N SER A 201 -5.36 -9.93 -13.70
CA SER A 201 -5.07 -10.08 -15.12
C SER A 201 -5.56 -8.85 -15.88
N VAL A 202 -4.70 -7.85 -16.08
CA VAL A 202 -5.05 -6.70 -16.92
C VAL A 202 -5.07 -7.16 -18.38
N HIS A 203 -6.27 -7.25 -18.97
CA HIS A 203 -6.48 -7.55 -20.39
C HIS A 203 -6.60 -6.24 -21.16
N THR A 204 -5.59 -5.90 -21.96
CA THR A 204 -5.70 -4.84 -22.97
C THR A 204 -6.26 -5.45 -24.26
N ARG A 205 -7.49 -5.07 -24.61
CA ARG A 205 -8.16 -5.46 -25.87
C ARG A 205 -7.75 -4.48 -26.98
N THR A 206 -7.21 -4.99 -28.07
CA THR A 206 -6.92 -4.19 -29.28
C THR A 206 -8.00 -4.42 -30.33
N GLU A 207 -8.65 -3.35 -30.79
CA GLU A 207 -9.49 -3.37 -31.99
C GLU A 207 -8.66 -3.03 -33.22
N ARG A 208 -8.96 -3.71 -34.32
CA ARG A 208 -8.18 -3.71 -35.56
C ARG A 208 -8.90 -2.81 -36.57
N SER A 209 -8.33 -1.65 -36.90
CA SER A 209 -8.69 -0.91 -38.12
C SER A 209 -7.52 -0.98 -39.09
N SER A 210 -7.76 -1.54 -40.27
CA SER A 210 -6.76 -1.79 -41.30
C SER A 210 -6.72 -0.65 -42.32
N SER A 211 -5.58 0.03 -42.39
CA SER A 211 -4.99 0.51 -43.63
C SER A 211 -3.56 0.97 -43.33
N ASP A 212 -2.60 0.45 -44.11
CA ASP A 212 -1.21 0.88 -44.21
C ASP A 212 -0.17 0.28 -43.24
N GLY A 213 0.18 -0.98 -43.52
CA GLY A 213 1.56 -1.30 -43.93
C GLY A 213 2.69 -1.43 -42.89
N HIS A 214 2.47 -1.22 -41.58
CA HIS A 214 3.52 -1.41 -40.58
C HIS A 214 3.14 -2.44 -39.51
N THR A 215 3.73 -3.64 -39.58
CA THR A 215 3.62 -4.65 -38.53
C THR A 215 4.55 -4.31 -37.36
N LYS A 216 4.04 -3.57 -36.36
CA LYS A 216 4.68 -3.49 -35.04
C LYS A 216 4.25 -4.71 -34.22
N THR A 217 5.17 -5.64 -34.01
CA THR A 217 5.01 -6.75 -33.07
C THR A 217 5.18 -6.24 -31.64
N VAL A 218 4.07 -6.04 -30.94
CA VAL A 218 4.05 -5.65 -29.52
C VAL A 218 4.04 -6.92 -28.66
N HIS A 219 5.10 -7.11 -27.85
CA HIS A 219 5.21 -8.22 -26.92
C HIS A 219 4.37 -7.95 -25.66
N THR A 220 3.43 -8.82 -25.36
CA THR A 220 2.62 -8.79 -24.14
C THR A 220 3.37 -9.55 -23.04
N ARG A 221 3.63 -8.92 -21.89
CA ARG A 221 4.18 -9.59 -20.69
C ARG A 221 3.10 -9.68 -19.62
N THR A 222 2.64 -10.90 -19.34
CA THR A 222 1.80 -11.21 -18.18
C THR A 222 2.71 -11.39 -16.97
N VAL A 223 2.44 -10.67 -15.89
CA VAL A 223 3.16 -10.87 -14.62
C VAL A 223 2.17 -11.40 -13.60
N THR A 224 2.37 -12.64 -13.18
CA THR A 224 1.59 -13.31 -12.14
C THR A 224 2.36 -13.22 -10.83
N TRP A 225 1.73 -12.70 -9.79
CA TRP A 225 2.35 -12.57 -8.47
C TRP A 225 1.74 -13.55 -7.47
N HIS A 226 2.59 -14.15 -6.64
CA HIS A 226 2.21 -14.96 -5.50
C HIS A 226 2.76 -14.29 -4.24
N SER A 227 1.88 -13.82 -3.35
CA SER A 227 2.28 -13.31 -2.04
C SER A 227 2.38 -14.48 -1.06
N THR A 228 3.56 -15.06 -0.91
CA THR A 228 3.82 -15.97 0.22
C THR A 228 3.95 -15.15 1.49
N GLY A 229 2.96 -15.24 2.37
CA GLY A 229 3.09 -14.78 3.75
C GLY A 229 4.27 -15.50 4.41
N ALA A 230 5.18 -14.72 5.01
CA ALA A 230 6.35 -15.27 5.66
C ALA A 230 5.95 -16.12 6.88
N SER A 231 6.06 -17.44 6.74
CA SER A 231 6.03 -18.37 7.87
C SER A 231 7.23 -18.12 8.78
N SER A 232 6.94 -17.67 10.01
CA SER A 232 7.73 -17.77 11.24
C SER A 232 9.24 -18.09 11.12
N ALA A 233 10.09 -17.10 11.45
CA ALA A 233 11.41 -17.36 12.04
C ALA A 233 11.71 -16.30 13.10
N SER A 234 11.85 -16.76 14.34
CA SER A 234 12.19 -15.98 15.53
C SER A 234 13.59 -15.37 15.43
N GLY A 235 13.72 -14.08 15.75
CA GLY A 235 15.03 -13.47 15.93
C GLY A 235 14.96 -11.97 16.20
N SER A 236 14.99 -11.62 17.50
CA SER A 236 15.64 -10.46 18.14
C SER A 236 15.48 -9.04 17.55
N PRO A 237 15.30 -8.01 18.41
CA PRO A 237 14.78 -6.72 18.00
C PRO A 237 15.90 -5.79 17.49
N ARG A 238 15.67 -5.15 16.34
CA ARG A 238 16.44 -4.05 15.70
C ARG A 238 17.51 -4.37 14.64
N ALA A 239 17.61 -5.57 14.07
CA ALA A 239 18.53 -5.81 12.93
C ALA A 239 17.93 -6.69 11.81
N GLY A 240 17.53 -6.05 10.70
CA GLY A 240 17.10 -6.71 9.45
C GLY A 240 15.92 -5.94 8.83
N LYS A 241 16.06 -5.06 7.82
CA LYS A 241 16.68 -5.38 6.53
C LYS A 241 16.43 -6.85 6.18
N VAL A 242 15.19 -7.21 5.88
CA VAL A 242 14.85 -8.53 5.31
C VAL A 242 15.33 -8.55 3.85
N ILE A 243 16.61 -8.85 3.75
CA ILE A 243 17.42 -9.12 2.57
C ILE A 243 17.08 -10.51 1.96
N ALA A 244 16.02 -11.19 2.39
CA ALA A 244 15.79 -12.60 2.03
C ALA A 244 14.93 -12.86 0.77
N VAL A 245 14.09 -11.93 0.29
CA VAL A 245 13.40 -12.12 -1.02
C VAL A 245 14.29 -11.73 -2.20
N VAL A 246 15.37 -11.00 -1.91
CA VAL A 246 16.47 -10.69 -2.83
C VAL A 246 17.19 -11.97 -3.32
N ALA A 247 17.18 -13.06 -2.55
CA ALA A 247 17.88 -14.29 -2.94
C ALA A 247 17.13 -15.15 -4.00
N VAL A 248 15.80 -15.11 -4.03
CA VAL A 248 15.01 -16.00 -4.92
C VAL A 248 14.77 -15.36 -6.30
N VAL A 249 14.65 -14.04 -6.38
CA VAL A 249 14.61 -13.33 -7.68
C VAL A 249 15.97 -13.40 -8.38
N ALA A 250 17.09 -13.42 -7.64
CA ALA A 250 18.43 -13.62 -8.21
C ALA A 250 18.60 -15.02 -8.85
N VAL A 251 17.99 -16.07 -8.28
CA VAL A 251 17.97 -17.42 -8.88
C VAL A 251 17.03 -17.49 -10.08
N ALA A 252 15.90 -16.76 -10.06
CA ALA A 252 14.99 -16.71 -11.20
C ALA A 252 15.57 -15.94 -12.40
N LEU A 253 16.29 -14.84 -12.16
CA LEU A 253 17.01 -14.09 -13.20
C LEU A 253 18.22 -14.86 -13.76
N TYR A 254 18.87 -15.69 -12.95
CA TYR A 254 19.94 -16.57 -13.44
C TYR A 254 19.43 -17.64 -14.43
N PHE A 255 18.25 -18.25 -14.18
CA PHE A 255 17.67 -19.22 -15.11
C PHE A 255 16.96 -18.60 -16.32
N LEU A 256 16.56 -17.31 -16.28
CA LEU A 256 15.90 -16.64 -17.39
C LEU A 256 16.86 -16.03 -18.44
N PHE A 257 18.13 -15.80 -18.08
CA PHE A 257 19.13 -15.17 -18.96
C PHE A 257 20.35 -16.05 -19.28
N ALA A 258 20.39 -17.31 -18.81
CA ALA A 258 21.49 -18.24 -19.10
C ALA A 258 21.31 -19.07 -20.39
N ARG A 259 20.41 -18.71 -21.31
CA ARG A 259 20.38 -19.30 -22.66
C ARG A 259 19.77 -18.40 -23.73
#